data_AF-F8KR06-F1
#
_entry.id   AF-F8KR06-F1
#
_cell.length_a   1.000
_cell.length_b   1.000
_cell.length_c   1.000
_cell.angle_alpha   90.00
_cell.angle_beta   90.00
_cell.angle_gamma   90.00
#
_symmetry.space_group_name_H-M   'P 1'
#
loop_
_entity.id
_entity.type
_entity.pdbx_description
1 polymer ?
#
loop_
_entity_poly.entity_id
_entity_poly.type
_entity_poly.pdbx_seq_one_letter_code
_entity_poly.pdbx_strand_id
1 'polypeptide(L)' 'MPHEYKERVKNLIATLEQDLYEREECVRLVLLAMFAGKAIFLYGPPGTAKSMIARKVSLAF' A
#
# COMPACT_ATOMS: atom_id res chain seq x y z
N MET A 1 11.22 -18.15 -11.08
CA MET A 1 9.93 -18.35 -11.76
C MET A 1 9.06 -17.11 -11.52
N PRO A 2 8.69 -16.33 -12.56
CA PRO A 2 7.94 -15.07 -12.40
C PRO A 2 6.59 -15.20 -11.66
N HIS A 3 6.02 -16.41 -11.59
CA HIS A 3 4.82 -16.70 -10.81
C HIS A 3 5.01 -16.49 -9.30
N GLU A 4 6.19 -16.77 -8.75
CA GLU A 4 6.41 -16.69 -7.30
C GLU A 4 6.41 -15.23 -6.80
N TYR A 5 7.00 -14.31 -7.58
CA TYR A 5 7.02 -12.89 -7.23
C TYR A 5 5.63 -12.27 -7.26
N LYS A 6 4.82 -12.64 -8.26
CA LYS A 6 3.42 -12.20 -8.37
C LYS A 6 2.61 -12.59 -7.14
N GLU A 7 2.75 -13.82 -6.66
CA GLU A 7 2.05 -14.29 -5.45
C GLU A 7 2.57 -13.61 -4.18
N ARG A 8 3.88 -13.36 -4.07
CA ARG A 8 4.42 -12.58 -2.95
C ARG A 8 3.83 -11.17 -2.88
N VAL A 9 3.75 -10.46 -4.02
CA VAL A 9 3.17 -9.12 -4.07
C VAL A 9 1.68 -9.14 -3.74
N LYS A 10 0.92 -10.13 -4.24
CA LYS A 10 -0.50 -10.28 -3.88
C LYS A 10 -0.69 -10.50 -2.37
N ASN A 11 0.11 -11.36 -1.76
CA ASN A 11 0.05 -11.62 -0.32
C ASN A 11 0.38 -10.35 0.47
N LEU A 12 1.40 -9.60 0.05
CA LEU A 12 1.75 -8.32 0.66
C LEU A 12 0.60 -7.32 0.58
N ILE A 13 -0.03 -7.17 -0.60
CA ILE A 13 -1.20 -6.30 -0.78
C ILE A 13 -2.32 -6.72 0.17
N ALA A 14 -2.65 -8.02 0.23
CA ALA A 14 -3.70 -8.53 1.12
C ALA A 14 -3.43 -8.21 2.60
N THR A 15 -2.17 -8.34 3.05
CA THR A 15 -1.78 -7.97 4.42
C THR A 15 -1.88 -6.46 4.66
N LEU A 16 -1.46 -5.64 3.70
CA LEU A 16 -1.51 -4.19 3.83
C LEU A 16 -2.94 -3.64 3.83
N GLU A 17 -3.86 -4.29 3.09
CA GLU A 17 -5.28 -3.93 2.99
C GLU A 17 -6.12 -4.35 4.20
N GLN A 18 -5.59 -5.19 5.10
CA GLN A 18 -6.29 -5.53 6.34
C GLN A 18 -6.67 -4.26 7.11
N ASP A 19 -7.86 -4.25 7.72
CA ASP A 19 -8.39 -3.14 8.53
C ASP A 19 -8.52 -1.79 7.79
N LEU A 20 -8.51 -1.79 6.46
CA LEU A 20 -8.66 -0.60 5.62
C LEU A 20 -9.87 -0.75 4.69
N TYR A 21 -11.03 -0.28 5.16
CA TYR A 21 -12.26 -0.27 4.37
C TYR A 21 -12.24 0.85 3.31
N GLU A 22 -12.55 0.52 2.04
CA GLU A 22 -12.62 1.46 0.91
C GLU A 22 -11.31 2.21 0.60
N ARG A 23 -10.15 1.62 0.94
CA ARG A 23 -8.82 2.23 0.72
C ARG A 23 -7.84 1.32 -0.02
N GLU A 24 -8.32 0.21 -0.58
CA GLU A 24 -7.53 -0.81 -1.27
C GLU A 24 -6.73 -0.20 -2.42
N GLU A 25 -7.37 0.63 -3.24
CA GLU A 25 -6.69 1.31 -4.36
C GLU A 25 -5.58 2.24 -3.88
N CYS A 26 -5.81 3.01 -2.81
CA CYS A 26 -4.80 3.90 -2.24
C CYS A 26 -3.56 3.10 -1.78
N VAL A 27 -3.76 1.98 -1.10
CA VAL A 27 -2.66 1.11 -0.64
C VAL A 27 -1.85 0.59 -1.83
N ARG A 28 -2.53 0.10 -2.88
CA ARG A 28 -1.87 -0.41 -4.09
C ARG A 28 -1.05 0.67 -4.81
N LEU A 29 -1.57 1.89 -4.90
CA LEU A 29 -0.86 3.03 -5.52
C LEU A 29 0.35 3.47 -4.70
N VAL A 30 0.24 3.52 -3.38
CA VAL A 30 1.38 3.84 -2.49
C VAL A 30 2.47 2.77 -2.61
N LEU A 31 2.10 1.49 -2.62
CA LEU A 31 3.03 0.38 -2.81
C LEU A 31 3.73 0.45 -4.17
N LEU A 32 2.98 0.75 -5.24
CA LEU A 32 3.53 0.92 -6.58
C LEU A 32 4.51 2.09 -6.66
N ALA A 33 4.15 3.25 -6.08
CA ALA A 33 5.02 4.42 -6.04
C ALA A 33 6.34 4.10 -5.32
N MET A 34 6.26 3.38 -4.19
CA MET A 34 7.43 2.96 -3.45
C MET A 34 8.33 2.01 -4.25
N PHE A 35 7.77 0.99 -4.93
CA PHE A 35 8.54 0.12 -5.82
C PHE A 35 9.18 0.87 -7.00
N ALA A 36 8.50 1.90 -7.50
CA ALA A 36 9.03 2.75 -8.56
C ALA A 36 10.05 3.79 -8.07
N GLY A 37 10.32 3.87 -6.76
CA GLY A 37 11.17 4.91 -6.17
C GLY A 37 10.62 6.33 -6.38
N LYS A 38 9.29 6.47 -6.45
CA LYS A 38 8.59 7.74 -6.69
C LYS A 38 7.93 8.22 -5.39
N ALA A 39 7.92 9.54 -5.21
CA ALA A 39 7.13 10.16 -4.15
C ALA A 39 5.63 10.06 -4.47
N ILE A 40 4.80 10.00 -3.42
CA ILE A 40 3.35 10.03 -3.51
C ILE A 40 2.77 11.00 -2.48
N PHE A 41 1.70 11.69 -2.85
CA PHE A 41 0.99 12.61 -1.97
C PHE A 41 -0.41 12.08 -1.65
N LEU A 42 -0.72 11.95 -0.36
CA LEU A 42 -2.04 11.53 0.10
C LEU A 42 -2.84 12.77 0.53
N TYR A 43 -3.88 13.11 -0.24
CA TYR A 43 -4.75 14.26 0.03
C TYR A 43 -6.09 13.84 0.64
N GLY A 44 -6.58 14.61 1.61
CA GLY A 44 -7.94 14.45 2.13
C GLY A 44 -8.12 14.93 3.58
N PRO A 45 -9.38 15.00 4.07
CA PRO A 45 -9.72 15.46 5.43
C PRO A 45 -9.01 14.70 6.56
N PRO A 46 -8.87 15.26 7.77
CA PRO A 46 -8.36 14.50 8.93
C PRO A 46 -9.22 13.24 9.18
N GLY A 47 -8.60 12.19 9.71
CA GLY A 47 -9.28 10.91 9.98
C GLY A 47 -9.40 9.93 8.80
N THR A 48 -8.94 10.28 7.60
CA THR A 48 -9.04 9.39 6.40
C THR A 48 -7.91 8.34 6.28
N ALA A 49 -7.34 7.88 7.39
CA ALA A 49 -6.28 6.86 7.43
C ALA A 49 -4.98 7.14 6.66
N LYS A 50 -4.75 8.34 6.12
CA LYS A 50 -3.52 8.71 5.35
C LYS A 50 -2.22 8.29 6.05
N SER A 51 -2.04 8.69 7.30
CA SER A 51 -0.84 8.37 8.07
C SER A 51 -0.74 6.88 8.41
N MET A 52 -1.88 6.19 8.53
CA MET A 52 -1.91 4.74 8.75
C MET A 52 -1.45 3.99 7.49
N ILE A 53 -1.93 4.38 6.30
CA ILE A 53 -1.50 3.81 5.02
C ILE A 53 0.01 4.01 4.85
N ALA A 54 0.50 5.23 5.06
CA ALA A 54 1.93 5.54 4.95
C ALA A 54 2.78 4.66 5.89
N ARG A 55 2.35 4.49 7.16
CA ARG A 55 3.03 3.64 8.15
C ARG A 55 2.98 2.15 7.81
N LYS A 56 1.83 1.64 7.34
CA LYS A 56 1.69 0.23 6.96
C LYS A 56 2.62 -0.10 5.80
N VAL A 57 2.64 0.74 4.76
CA VAL A 57 3.51 0.52 3.61
C VAL A 57 5.00 0.69 3.96
N SER A 58 5.36 1.62 4.85
CA SER A 58 6.75 1.77 5.30
C SER A 58 7.27 0.60 6.12
N LEU A 59 6.39 -0.26 6.66
CA LEU A 59 6.77 -1.48 7.40
C LEU A 59 6.77 -2.73 6.51
N ALA A 60 6.43 -2.60 5.23
CA ALA A 60 6.43 -3.72 4.29
C ALA A 60 7.86 -4.19 3.92
N PHE A 61 8.87 -3.35 4.19
CA PHE A 61 10.29 -3.55 3.90
C PHE A 61 11.14 -2.87 4.97
#